data_AF-A0A842KUX1-F1
#
_entry.id   AF-A0A842KUX1-F1
#
_cell.length_a   1.000
_cell.length_b   1.000
_cell.length_c   1.000
_cell.angle_alpha   90.00
_cell.angle_beta   90.00
_cell.angle_gamma   90.00
#
_symmetry.space_group_name_H-M   'P 1'
#
loop_
_entity.id
_entity.type
_entity.pdbx_description
1 polymer ?
#
loop_
_entity_poly.entity_id
_entity_poly.type
_entity_poly.pdbx_seq_one_letter_code
_entity_poly.pdbx_strand_id
1 'polypeptide(L)'
;MLEKFVFNIVGMEWFWVLIVVVVLLFGASKIPEIARAIGRATGEFQKGKLEIEREIEKASAELNKSPERLKLEEAAKALGIDPTGKTDEQLREEIKKAA
;
A
#
# COMPACT_ATOMS: atom_id res chain seq x y z
N MET A 1 -8.00 27.15 42.93
CA MET A 1 -8.43 25.75 43.08
C MET A 1 -9.89 25.57 42.67
N LEU A 2 -10.80 26.41 43.18
CA LEU A 2 -12.22 26.44 42.81
C LEU A 2 -12.49 26.75 41.33
N GLU A 3 -11.76 27.66 40.68
CA GLU A 3 -11.96 27.96 39.25
C GLU A 3 -11.64 26.77 38.34
N LYS A 4 -10.57 26.02 38.64
CA LYS A 4 -10.23 24.79 37.91
C LYS A 4 -11.28 23.69 38.13
N PHE A 5 -11.92 23.67 39.30
CA PHE A 5 -12.98 22.73 39.63
C PHE A 5 -14.26 23.04 38.85
N VAL A 6 -14.65 24.32 38.78
CA VAL A 6 -15.77 24.79 37.95
C VAL A 6 -15.50 24.51 36.46
N PHE A 7 -14.30 24.82 35.95
CA PHE A 7 -13.97 24.60 34.55
C PHE A 7 -13.94 23.10 34.17
N ASN A 8 -13.51 22.21 35.07
CA ASN A 8 -13.51 20.76 34.82
C ASN A 8 -14.92 20.17 34.83
N ILE A 9 -15.79 20.59 35.76
CA ILE A 9 -17.17 20.10 35.87
C ILE A 9 -18.00 20.64 34.70
N VAL A 10 -17.95 21.95 34.48
CA VAL A 10 -18.73 22.62 33.42
C VAL A 10 -18.20 22.22 32.04
N GLY A 11 -16.88 22.08 31.84
CA GLY A 11 -16.29 21.76 30.54
C GLY A 11 -16.63 20.37 30.00
N MET A 12 -16.74 19.35 30.87
CA MET A 12 -17.14 17.99 30.48
C MET A 12 -18.62 17.90 30.09
N GLU A 13 -19.49 18.71 30.70
CA GLU A 13 -20.92 18.78 30.35
C GLU A 13 -21.12 19.39 28.96
N TRP A 14 -20.37 20.44 28.62
CA TRP A 14 -20.41 21.05 27.28
C TRP A 14 -19.99 20.09 26.17
N PHE A 15 -19.08 19.15 26.44
CA PHE A 15 -18.71 18.11 25.49
C PHE A 15 -19.90 17.19 25.14
N TRP A 16 -20.68 16.79 26.14
CA TRP A 16 -21.89 15.99 25.91
C TRP A 16 -22.97 16.77 25.16
N VAL A 17 -23.16 18.05 25.50
CA VAL A 17 -24.10 18.92 24.77
C VAL A 17 -23.72 19.02 23.29
N LEU A 18 -22.43 19.20 22.99
CA LEU A 18 -21.94 19.23 21.62
C LEU A 18 -22.22 17.92 20.88
N ILE A 19 -21.96 16.77 21.50
CA ILE A 19 -22.26 15.46 20.91
C ILE A 19 -23.76 15.35 20.60
N VAL A 20 -24.63 15.74 21.54
CA VAL A 20 -26.08 15.68 21.34
C VAL A 20 -26.50 16.58 20.17
N VAL A 21 -26.00 17.80 20.08
CA VAL A 21 -26.28 18.71 18.95
C VAL A 21 -25.83 18.10 17.63
N VAL A 22 -24.61 17.56 17.57
CA VAL A 22 -24.09 16.89 16.35
C VAL A 22 -24.95 15.68 15.97
N VAL A 23 -25.36 14.87 16.95
CA VAL A 23 -26.23 13.70 16.72
C VAL A 23 -27.64 14.12 16.27
N LEU A 24 -28.19 15.23 16.78
CA LEU A 24 -29.49 15.73 16.36
C LEU A 24 -29.45 16.29 14.92
N LEU A 25 -28.37 16.99 14.55
CA LEU A 25 -28.23 17.57 13.21
C LEU A 25 -27.95 16.51 12.14
N PHE A 26 -27.07 15.56 12.45
CA PHE A 26 -26.53 14.61 11.44
C PHE A 26 -26.99 13.17 11.64
N GLY A 27 -27.60 12.84 12.78
CA GLY A 27 -27.96 11.48 13.17
C GLY A 27 -26.80 10.71 13.81
N ALA A 28 -27.11 9.83 14.76
CA ALA A 28 -26.13 8.98 15.46
C ALA A 28 -25.37 8.05 14.51
N SER A 29 -25.97 7.70 13.37
CA SER A 29 -25.38 6.81 12.36
C SER A 29 -24.26 7.45 11.53
N LYS A 30 -24.15 8.79 11.53
CA LYS A 30 -23.20 9.49 10.64
C LYS A 30 -21.75 9.30 11.04
N ILE A 31 -21.46 9.29 12.34
CA ILE A 31 -20.08 9.08 12.85
C ILE A 31 -19.56 7.69 12.45
N PRO A 32 -20.29 6.57 12.69
CA PRO A 32 -19.89 5.24 12.21
C PRO A 32 -19.74 5.15 10.69
N GLU A 33 -20.60 5.82 9.93
CA GLU A 33 -20.57 5.81 8.46
C GLU A 33 -19.28 6.48 7.92
N ILE A 34 -18.93 7.67 8.45
CA ILE A 34 -17.72 8.40 8.08
C ILE A 34 -16.48 7.59 8.46
N ALA A 35 -16.44 7.02 9.67
CA ALA A 35 -15.33 6.17 10.11
C ALA A 35 -15.11 4.96 9.17
N ARG A 36 -16.19 4.29 8.77
CA ARG A 36 -16.13 3.18 7.80
C ARG A 36 -15.67 3.64 6.42
N ALA A 37 -16.15 4.79 5.94
CA ALA A 37 -15.76 5.34 4.65
C ALA A 37 -14.27 5.70 4.61
N ILE A 38 -13.79 6.41 5.64
CA ILE A 38 -12.37 6.73 5.81
C ILE A 38 -11.55 5.45 5.92
N GLY A 39 -11.98 4.47 6.73
CA GLY A 39 -11.29 3.20 6.87
C GLY A 39 -11.13 2.45 5.55
N ARG A 40 -12.18 2.41 4.72
CA ARG A 40 -12.10 1.83 3.37
C ARG A 40 -11.16 2.62 2.47
N ALA A 41 -11.28 3.94 2.42
CA ALA A 41 -10.44 4.79 1.59
C ALA A 41 -8.96 4.64 1.93
N THR A 42 -8.62 4.68 3.22
CA THR A 42 -7.24 4.48 3.71
C THR A 42 -6.75 3.06 3.45
N GLY A 43 -7.63 2.05 3.53
CA GLY A 43 -7.30 0.66 3.20
C GLY A 43 -6.94 0.49 1.72
N GLU A 44 -7.79 0.97 0.82
CA GLU A 44 -7.55 0.90 -0.63
C GLU A 44 -6.34 1.75 -1.05
N PHE A 45 -6.15 2.93 -0.44
CA PHE A 45 -4.97 3.75 -0.69
C PHE A 45 -3.66 3.02 -0.32
N GLN A 46 -3.61 2.37 0.84
CA GLN A 46 -2.44 1.59 1.26
C GLN A 46 -2.16 0.41 0.32
N LYS A 47 -3.20 -0.30 -0.13
CA LYS A 47 -3.05 -1.39 -1.11
C LYS A 47 -2.48 -0.87 -2.42
N GLY A 48 -3.06 0.20 -2.97
CA GLY A 48 -2.58 0.82 -4.21
C GLY A 48 -1.13 1.31 -4.09
N LYS A 49 -0.78 1.90 -2.94
CA LYS A 49 0.61 2.32 -2.66
C LYS A 49 1.58 1.13 -2.70
N LEU A 50 1.25 0.01 -2.06
CA LEU A 50 2.10 -1.20 -2.05
C LEU A 50 2.24 -1.81 -3.44
N GLU A 51 1.17 -1.79 -4.25
CA GLU A 51 1.20 -2.26 -5.62
C GLU A 51 2.12 -1.40 -6.50
N ILE A 52 2.00 -0.08 -6.40
CA ILE A 52 2.88 0.88 -7.08
C ILE A 52 4.33 0.69 -6.66
N GLU A 53 4.63 0.54 -5.35
CA GLU A 53 5.99 0.30 -4.88
C GLU A 53 6.59 -0.97 -5.50
N ARG A 54 5.82 -2.06 -5.59
CA ARG A 54 6.26 -3.30 -6.24
C ARG A 54 6.46 -3.14 -7.74
N GLU A 55 5.60 -2.38 -8.41
CA GLU A 55 5.76 -2.11 -9.85
C GLU A 55 7.00 -1.26 -10.12
N ILE A 56 7.27 -0.24 -9.30
CA ILE A 56 8.47 0.57 -9.39
C ILE A 56 9.72 -0.27 -9.14
N GLU A 57 9.71 -1.16 -8.14
CA GLU A 57 10.82 -2.07 -7.86
C GLU A 57 11.10 -2.99 -9.05
N LYS A 58 10.05 -3.60 -9.63
CA LYS A 58 10.17 -4.43 -10.83
C LYS A 58 10.70 -3.65 -12.04
N ALA A 59 10.15 -2.47 -12.30
CA ALA A 59 10.57 -1.62 -13.42
C ALA A 59 12.03 -1.17 -13.26
N SER A 60 12.44 -0.80 -12.04
CA SER A 60 13.83 -0.48 -11.72
C SER A 60 14.75 -1.68 -11.93
N ALA A 61 14.34 -2.87 -11.50
CA ALA A 61 15.10 -4.10 -11.71
C ALA A 61 15.24 -4.43 -13.21
N GLU A 62 14.22 -4.20 -14.03
CA GLU A 62 14.27 -4.37 -15.49
C GLU A 62 15.17 -3.34 -16.17
N LEU A 63 15.08 -2.06 -15.80
CA LEU A 63 15.91 -0.98 -16.37
C LEU A 63 17.40 -1.16 -16.06
N ASN A 64 17.74 -1.78 -14.93
CA ASN A 64 19.12 -2.06 -14.55
C ASN A 64 19.70 -3.35 -15.19
N LYS A 65 18.94 -4.07 -16.01
CA LYS A 65 19.48 -5.22 -16.75
C LYS A 65 20.38 -4.76 -17.90
N SER A 66 21.56 -5.38 -17.99
CA SER A 66 22.46 -5.18 -19.13
C SER A 66 21.78 -5.58 -20.46
N PRO A 67 22.08 -4.93 -21.60
CA PRO A 67 21.62 -5.37 -22.92
C PRO A 67 21.95 -6.83 -23.22
N GLU A 68 23.04 -7.33 -22.65
CA GLU A 68 23.47 -8.73 -22.79
C GLU A 68 22.57 -9.69 -21.99
N ARG A 69 22.19 -9.29 -20.77
CA ARG A 69 21.22 -10.01 -19.93
C ARG A 69 19.89 -10.17 -20.67
N LEU A 70 19.37 -9.11 -21.26
CA LEU A 70 18.09 -9.14 -21.98
C LEU A 70 18.09 -10.16 -23.12
N LYS A 71 19.17 -10.23 -23.90
CA LYS A 71 19.33 -11.21 -24.99
C LYS A 71 19.40 -12.65 -24.47
N LEU A 72 20.10 -12.87 -23.35
CA LEU A 72 20.18 -14.18 -22.71
C LEU A 72 18.79 -14.62 -22.20
N GLU A 73 18.03 -13.70 -21.58
CA GLU A 73 16.67 -13.99 -21.11
C GLU A 73 15.69 -14.28 -22.25
N GLU A 74 15.82 -13.58 -23.38
CA GLU A 74 15.01 -13.81 -24.58
C GLU A 74 15.31 -15.18 -25.23
N ALA A 75 16.60 -15.53 -25.35
CA ALA A 75 17.03 -16.84 -25.84
C ALA A 75 16.59 -17.99 -24.91
N ALA A 76 16.68 -17.79 -23.59
CA ALA A 76 16.20 -18.76 -22.60
C ALA A 76 14.68 -18.99 -22.73
N LYS A 77 13.88 -17.92 -22.85
CA LYS A 77 12.42 -18.01 -23.04
C LYS A 77 12.05 -18.75 -24.32
N ALA A 78 12.77 -18.52 -25.43
CA ALA A 78 12.53 -19.22 -26.70
C ALA A 78 12.77 -20.74 -26.59
N LEU A 79 13.64 -21.16 -25.67
CA LEU A 79 13.94 -22.57 -25.36
C LEU A 79 13.08 -23.14 -24.20
N GLY A 80 12.14 -22.35 -23.66
CA GLY A 80 11.30 -22.77 -22.54
C GLY A 80 12.02 -22.80 -21.18
N ILE A 81 13.18 -22.16 -21.07
CA ILE A 81 13.96 -22.05 -19.82
C ILE A 81 13.51 -20.80 -19.07
N ASP A 82 13.15 -20.92 -17.79
CA ASP A 82 12.83 -19.77 -16.93
C ASP A 82 14.12 -19.03 -16.51
N PRO A 83 14.29 -17.74 -16.90
CA PRO A 83 15.46 -16.95 -16.54
C PRO A 83 15.44 -16.35 -15.13
N THR A 84 14.30 -16.44 -14.42
CA THR A 84 14.10 -15.78 -13.14
C THR A 84 15.04 -16.36 -12.07
N GLY A 85 15.79 -15.50 -11.38
CA GLY A 85 16.70 -15.90 -10.29
C GLY A 85 18.02 -16.57 -10.72
N LYS A 86 18.28 -16.70 -12.03
CA LYS A 86 19.53 -17.26 -12.57
C LYS A 86 20.56 -16.17 -12.86
N THR A 87 21.85 -16.49 -12.73
CA THR A 87 22.93 -15.61 -13.19
C THR A 87 23.12 -15.73 -14.70
N ASP A 88 23.80 -14.76 -15.29
CA ASP A 88 24.08 -14.70 -16.73
C ASP A 88 24.89 -15.94 -17.18
N GLU A 89 25.81 -16.42 -16.35
CA GLU A 89 26.60 -17.63 -16.60
C GLU A 89 25.73 -18.89 -16.56
N GLN A 90 24.86 -19.02 -15.56
CA GLN A 90 23.94 -20.16 -15.44
C GLN A 90 23.00 -20.23 -16.64
N LEU A 91 22.49 -19.07 -17.06
CA LEU A 91 21.60 -18.98 -18.21
C LEU A 91 22.30 -19.38 -19.51
N ARG A 92 23.54 -18.92 -19.72
CA ARG A 92 24.36 -19.33 -20.87
C ARG A 92 24.61 -20.82 -20.90
N GLU A 93 24.95 -21.41 -19.76
CA GLU A 93 25.24 -22.84 -19.68
C GLU A 93 24.00 -23.69 -19.94
N GLU A 94 22.82 -23.27 -19.44
CA GLU A 94 21.57 -23.96 -19.75
C GLU A 94 21.15 -23.81 -21.21
N ILE A 95 21.28 -22.62 -21.80
CA ILE A 95 21.00 -22.38 -23.22
C ILE A 95 21.90 -23.26 -24.11
N LYS A 96 23.20 -23.37 -23.79
CA LYS A 96 24.14 -24.24 -24.53
C LYS A 96 23.82 -25.73 -24.39
N LYS A 97 23.26 -26.16 -23.27
CA LYS A 97 22.86 -27.56 -23.05
C LYS A 97 21.56 -27.92 -23.75
N ALA A 98 20.70 -26.92 -23.99
CA ALA A 98 19.40 -27.08 -24.63
C ALA A 98 19.41 -26.85 -26.15
N ALA A 99 20.42 -26.14 -26.66
CA ALA A 99 20.70 -25.95 -28.09
C ALA A 99 21.47 -27.14 -28.69
#